data_AF-A0AAE9I061-F1
#
_entry.id   AF-A0AAE9I061-F1
#
_cell.length_a   1.000
_cell.length_b   1.000
_cell.length_c   1.000
_cell.angle_alpha   90.00
_cell.angle_beta   90.00
_cell.angle_gamma   90.00
#
_symmetry.space_group_name_H-M   'P 1'
#
loop_
_entity.id
_entity.type
_entity.pdbx_description
1 polymer ?
#
loop_
_entity_poly.entity_id
_entity_poly.type
_entity_poly.pdbx_seq_one_letter_code
_entity_poly.pdbx_strand_id
1 'polypeptide(L)' 'MTPLDHSGATAMLQSDFFDTQDEAELHLRLLAAEQGFDLVVQRQYESRQQQNGNYIFKAWRASGLAGQKVT' A
#
# COMPACT_ATOMS: atom_id res chain seq x y z
N MET A 1 17.74 -22.61 -15.33
CA MET A 1 16.47 -21.85 -15.33
C MET A 1 15.65 -22.33 -14.16
N THR A 2 15.79 -21.66 -13.02
CA THR A 2 14.88 -21.88 -11.89
C THR A 2 13.55 -21.22 -12.25
N PRO A 3 12.40 -21.90 -12.13
CA PRO A 3 11.12 -21.24 -12.38
C PRO A 3 11.04 -20.06 -11.42
N LEU A 4 10.81 -18.87 -11.97
CA LEU A 4 10.47 -17.71 -11.16
C LEU A 4 9.20 -18.09 -10.41
N ASP A 5 9.33 -18.33 -9.10
CA ASP A 5 8.18 -18.54 -8.25
C ASP A 5 7.42 -17.21 -8.21
N HIS A 6 6.47 -17.05 -9.13
CA HIS A 6 5.58 -15.89 -9.26
C HIS A 6 4.49 -15.93 -8.21
N SER A 7 4.75 -16.46 -7.02
CA SER A 7 3.95 -16.18 -5.85
C SER A 7 4.20 -14.72 -5.47
N GLY A 8 3.63 -13.81 -6.27
CA GLY A 8 3.73 -12.36 -6.12
C GLY A 8 3.37 -12.02 -4.69
N ALA A 9 4.38 -11.59 -3.94
CA ALA A 9 4.24 -11.34 -2.52
C ALA A 9 3.11 -10.32 -2.32
N THR A 10 2.00 -10.80 -1.77
CA THR A 10 0.82 -9.99 -1.52
C THR A 10 0.77 -9.75 -0.03
N ALA A 11 1.23 -8.57 0.41
CA ALA A 11 1.12 -8.19 1.81
C ALA A 11 -0.12 -7.33 2.04
N MET A 12 -0.89 -7.66 3.08
CA MET A 12 -1.99 -6.82 3.51
C MET A 12 -1.45 -5.65 4.34
N LEU A 13 -0.92 -4.63 3.64
CA LEU A 13 -0.51 -3.37 4.24
C LEU A 13 -1.69 -2.39 4.31
N GLN A 14 -1.67 -1.51 5.30
CA GLN A 14 -2.70 -0.50 5.50
C GLN A 14 -2.04 0.81 5.92
N SER A 15 -2.52 1.93 5.40
CA SER A 15 -2.10 3.24 5.91
C SER A 15 -2.82 3.56 7.22
N ASP A 16 -2.37 4.62 7.89
CA ASP A 16 -3.22 5.31 8.86
C ASP A 16 -4.32 6.12 8.17
N PHE A 17 -5.16 6.80 8.95
CA PHE A 17 -6.15 7.74 8.42
C PHE A 17 -5.51 9.10 8.19
N PHE A 18 -5.79 9.68 7.02
CA PHE A 18 -5.32 10.99 6.59
C PHE A 18 -6.46 11.85 6.07
N ASP A 19 -6.27 13.16 6.01
CA ASP A 19 -7.31 14.09 5.56
C ASP A 19 -7.52 14.01 4.04
N THR A 20 -6.56 13.46 3.31
CA THR A 20 -6.65 13.24 1.86
C THR A 20 -6.33 11.80 1.45
N GLN A 21 -6.87 11.39 0.30
CA GLN A 21 -6.54 10.09 -0.30
C GLN A 21 -5.06 10.03 -0.72
N ASP A 22 -4.49 11.13 -1.19
CA ASP A 22 -3.10 11.20 -1.65
C ASP A 22 -2.10 10.94 -0.51
N GLU A 23 -2.38 11.49 0.68
CA GLU A 23 -1.57 11.22 1.88
C GLU A 23 -1.68 9.76 2.32
N ALA A 24 -2.90 9.20 2.32
CA ALA A 24 -3.12 7.79 2.63
C ALA A 24 -2.39 6.86 1.64
N GLU A 25 -2.39 7.21 0.35
CA GLU A 25 -1.63 6.50 -0.67
C GLU A 25 -0.12 6.61 -0.46
N LEU A 26 0.39 7.82 -0.22
CA LEU A 26 1.82 8.05 -0.02
C LEU A 26 2.31 7.22 1.17
N HIS A 27 1.57 7.25 2.27
CA HIS A 27 1.88 6.46 3.45
C HIS A 27 1.89 4.95 3.16
N LEU A 28 0.89 4.45 2.43
CA LEU A 28 0.85 3.04 2.03
C LEU A 28 2.05 2.65 1.14
N ARG A 29 2.50 3.53 0.24
CA ARG A 29 3.68 3.30 -0.61
C ARG A 29 4.98 3.27 0.20
N LEU A 30 5.11 4.14 1.20
CA LEU A 30 6.27 4.13 2.09
C LEU A 30 6.35 2.82 2.87
N LEU A 31 5.23 2.38 3.48
CA LEU A 31 5.16 1.08 4.16
C LEU A 31 5.48 -0.08 3.22
N ALA A 32 5.02 -0.01 1.97
CA ALA A 32 5.32 -1.03 0.97
C ALA A 32 6.82 -1.08 0.62
N ALA A 33 7.45 0.09 0.43
CA ALA A 33 8.88 0.18 0.17
C ALA A 33 9.72 -0.34 1.34
N GLU A 34 9.34 -0.05 2.58
CA GLU A 34 9.99 -0.59 3.79
C GLU A 34 9.95 -2.12 3.85
N GLN A 35 8.90 -2.73 3.29
CA GLN A 35 8.73 -4.18 3.21
C GLN A 35 9.32 -4.79 1.93
N GLY A 36 10.00 -4.00 1.09
CA GLY A 36 10.66 -4.46 -0.13
C GLY A 36 9.74 -4.65 -1.34
N PHE A 37 8.56 -4.01 -1.35
CA PHE A 37 7.66 -4.01 -2.50
C PHE A 37 7.98 -2.84 -3.44
N ASP A 38 8.23 -3.14 -4.72
CA ASP A 38 8.51 -2.10 -5.74
C ASP A 38 7.25 -1.48 -6.37
N LEU A 39 6.08 -2.11 -6.20
CA LEU A 39 4.85 -1.68 -6.85
C LEU A 39 3.65 -1.86 -5.91
N VAL A 40 2.67 -0.94 -5.98
CA VAL A 40 1.40 -1.02 -5.26
C VAL A 40 0.28 -1.06 -6.29
N VAL A 41 -0.16 -2.27 -6.70
CA VAL A 41 -1.10 -2.43 -7.82
C VAL A 41 -2.57 -2.44 -7.42
N GLN A 42 -2.90 -2.74 -6.15
CA GLN A 42 -4.29 -2.92 -5.74
C GLN A 42 -4.63 -2.17 -4.46
N ARG A 43 -5.00 -0.89 -4.61
CA ARG A 43 -5.42 -0.02 -3.52
C ARG A 43 -6.94 -0.06 -3.31
N GLN A 44 -7.39 -0.26 -2.08
CA GLN A 44 -8.77 0.03 -1.67
C GLN A 44 -8.77 1.22 -0.71
N TYR A 45 -9.86 1.99 -0.68
CA TYR A 45 -9.99 3.11 0.26
C TYR A 45 -11.13 2.86 1.23
N GLU A 46 -10.89 3.22 2.48
CA GLU A 46 -11.92 3.43 3.48
C GLU A 46 -12.01 4.93 3.77
N SER A 47 -13.23 5.48 3.72
CA SER A 47 -13.50 6.85 4.13
C SER A 47 -14.37 6.86 5.39
N ARG A 48 -14.03 7.69 6.36
CA ARG A 48 -14.86 7.92 7.57
C ARG A 48 -15.20 9.40 7.69
N GLN A 49 -16.45 9.69 8.04
CA GLN A 49 -16.85 11.04 8.39
C GLN A 49 -16.54 11.29 9.87
N GLN A 50 -15.78 12.34 10.15
CA GLN A 50 -15.49 12.84 11.49
C GLN A 50 -16.67 13.63 12.05
N GLN A 51 -16.72 13.80 13.38
CA GLN A 51 -17.78 14.55 14.06
C GLN A 51 -17.87 16.03 13.64
N ASN A 52 -16.77 16.60 13.13
CA ASN A 52 -16.70 17.96 12.58
C ASN A 52 -17.24 18.06 11.13
N GLY A 53 -17.69 16.96 10.53
CA GLY A 53 -18.18 16.89 9.16
C GLY A 53 -17.12 16.60 8.09
N ASN A 54 -15.83 16.60 8.45
CA ASN A 54 -14.73 16.29 7.53
C ASN A 54 -14.61 14.79 7.25
N TYR A 55 -14.02 14.43 6.11
CA TYR A 55 -13.72 13.05 5.78
C TYR A 55 -12.24 12.75 5.98
N ILE A 56 -11.95 11.58 6.54
CA ILE A 56 -10.61 11.00 6.57
C ILE A 56 -10.58 9.71 5.74
N PHE A 57 -9.42 9.42 5.19
CA PHE A 57 -9.18 8.38 4.21
C PHE A 57 -8.08 7.45 4.68
N LYS A 58 -8.27 6.16 4.42
CA LYS A 58 -7.28 5.12 4.67
C LYS A 58 -7.14 4.26 3.43
N ALA A 59 -5.91 4.01 3.01
CA ALA A 59 -5.59 3.18 1.87
C ALA A 59 -5.19 1.78 2.36
N TRP A 60 -5.66 0.77 1.65
CA TRP A 60 -5.42 -0.65 1.93
C TRP A 60 -4.72 -1.30 0.77
N ARG A 61 -3.98 -2.36 1.11
CA ARG A 61 -3.38 -3.36 0.25
C ARG A 61 -2.30 -2.78 -0.68
N ALA A 62 -1.06 -3.14 -0.37
CA ALA A 62 0.04 -3.04 -1.31
C ALA A 62 0.24 -4.41 -1.97
N SER A 63 0.47 -4.45 -3.27
CA SER A 63 0.76 -5.70 -3.98
C SER A 63 1.84 -5.38 -4.98
N GLY A 64 3.03 -5.94 -4.74
CA GLY A 64 4.22 -5.68 -5.51
C GLY A 64 4.98 -6.96 -5.81
N LEU A 65 5.71 -6.94 -6.92
CA LEU A 65 6.78 -7.89 -7.11
C LEU A 65 7.88 -7.47 -6.13
N ALA A 66 8.25 -8.37 -5.20
CA ALA A 66 9.41 -8.12 -4.35
C ALA A 66 10.62 -8.00 -5.28
N GLY A 67 11.19 -6.80 -5.37
CA GLY A 67 12.36 -6.55 -6.18
C GLY A 67 13.49 -7.42 -5.66
N GLN A 68 13.99 -8.33 -6.49
CA GLN A 68 15.32 -8.87 -6.25
C GLN A 68 16.26 -7.67 -6.17
N LYS A 69 16.89 -7.49 -5.00
CA LYS A 69 17.96 -6.53 -4.79
C LYS A 69 18.99 -6.77 -5.89
N VAL A 70 19.05 -5.89 -6.89
CA VAL A 70 20.06 -5.99 -7.94
C VAL A 70 21.38 -5.64 -7.27
N THR A 71 22.16 -6.69 -6.98
CA THR A 71 23.52 -6.61 -6.42
C THR A 71 24.45 -5.82 -7.31
#